data_AF-A0A957TNW5-F1
#
_entry.id   AF-A0A957TNW5-F1
#
_cell.length_a   1.000
_cell.length_b   1.000
_cell.length_c   1.000
_cell.angle_alpha   90.00
_cell.angle_beta   90.00
_cell.angle_gamma   90.00
#
_symmetry.space_group_name_H-M   'P 1'
#
loop_
_entity.id
_entity.type
_entity.pdbx_description
1 polymer ?
#
loop_
_entity_poly.entity_id
_entity_poly.type
_entity_poly.pdbx_seq_one_letter_code
_entity_poly.pdbx_strand_id
1 'polypeptide(L)'
;AMGCFKRAVADTGSKFVACTHNPLFVGAADYGPEAKDATANIHFDFRTISSAEVVKGGSGEDTRFYMLYEGVRGPRAGDPGDTQFGLGLARSMTTEIDGPWEKFPGNPILVDLPGNIGLGHADLVELEGQIYLYTSLDGETRSRLRLVWKD
;
A
#
# COMPACT_ATOMS: atom_id res chain seq x y z
N ALA A 1 -1.06 -11.12 0.25
CA ALA A 1 -2.37 -10.65 -0.27
C ALA A 1 -2.95 -9.65 0.73
N MET A 2 -3.70 -8.64 0.26
CA MET A 2 -4.34 -7.68 1.14
C MET A 2 -5.71 -8.18 1.57
N GLY A 3 -5.82 -8.64 2.81
CA GLY A 3 -7.08 -9.09 3.39
C GLY A 3 -7.98 -7.93 3.82
N CYS A 4 -9.29 -8.17 3.86
CA CYS A 4 -10.26 -7.21 4.36
C CYS A 4 -11.28 -7.89 5.25
N PHE A 5 -11.46 -7.31 6.44
CA PHE A 5 -12.49 -7.72 7.39
C PHE A 5 -13.25 -6.49 7.85
N LYS A 6 -14.58 -6.61 7.96
CA LYS A 6 -15.49 -5.52 8.29
C LYS A 6 -16.45 -5.91 9.41
N ARG A 7 -16.98 -4.88 10.05
CA ARG A 7 -18.08 -4.95 11.02
C ARG A 7 -18.77 -3.59 11.07
N ALA A 8 -20.05 -3.55 11.43
CA ALA A 8 -20.73 -2.30 11.72
C ALA A 8 -20.07 -1.60 12.92
N VAL A 9 -19.84 -0.28 12.82
CA VAL A 9 -19.20 0.51 13.88
C VAL A 9 -20.00 0.47 15.19
N ALA A 10 -21.34 0.49 15.08
CA ALA A 10 -22.23 0.49 16.24
C ALA A 10 -22.38 -0.89 16.93
N ASP A 11 -21.95 -1.97 16.29
CA ASP A 11 -22.11 -3.32 16.82
C ASP A 11 -20.77 -3.84 17.38
N THR A 12 -20.49 -3.47 18.62
CA THR A 12 -19.24 -3.84 19.30
C THR A 12 -19.17 -5.31 19.70
N GLY A 13 -20.31 -6.02 19.74
CA GLY A 13 -20.41 -7.42 20.17
C GLY A 13 -20.22 -8.43 19.05
N SER A 14 -20.45 -8.04 17.80
CA SER A 14 -20.24 -8.91 16.64
C SER A 14 -18.76 -9.12 16.31
N LYS A 15 -18.47 -10.27 15.70
CA LYS A 15 -17.14 -10.57 15.15
C LYS A 15 -16.93 -9.78 13.85
N PHE A 16 -15.65 -9.51 13.54
CA PHE A 16 -15.28 -9.11 12.20
C PHE A 16 -15.56 -10.26 11.22
N VAL A 17 -16.15 -9.94 10.08
CA VAL A 17 -16.40 -10.88 8.98
C VAL A 17 -15.57 -10.47 7.78
N ALA A 18 -15.23 -11.43 6.92
CA ALA A 18 -14.55 -11.11 5.67
C ALA A 18 -15.39 -10.14 4.84
N CYS A 19 -14.69 -9.24 4.14
CA CYS A 19 -15.28 -8.35 3.15
C CYS A 19 -15.85 -9.12 1.95
N THR A 20 -16.74 -8.49 1.18
CA THR A 20 -17.36 -9.10 -0.01
C THR A 20 -16.29 -9.52 -1.01
N HIS A 21 -15.32 -8.64 -1.28
CA HIS A 21 -14.08 -8.98 -1.96
C HIS A 21 -12.99 -9.21 -0.92
N ASN A 22 -12.46 -10.43 -0.88
CA ASN A 22 -11.37 -10.79 0.01
C ASN A 22 -10.55 -11.95 -0.62
N PRO A 23 -9.24 -11.76 -0.90
CA PRO A 23 -8.47 -10.52 -0.69
C PRO A 23 -8.93 -9.38 -1.61
N LEU A 24 -8.63 -8.15 -1.22
CA LEU A 24 -8.85 -6.96 -2.06
C LEU A 24 -7.97 -7.01 -3.32
N PHE A 25 -6.71 -7.44 -3.14
CA PHE A 25 -5.76 -7.73 -4.22
C PHE A 25 -4.66 -8.67 -3.74
N VAL A 26 -3.91 -9.21 -4.69
CA VAL A 26 -2.75 -10.09 -4.44
C VAL A 26 -1.44 -9.42 -4.86
N GLY A 27 -0.36 -9.83 -4.20
CA GLY A 27 0.99 -9.39 -4.52
C GLY A 27 1.48 -10.06 -5.80
N ALA A 28 2.74 -9.82 -6.15
CA ALA A 28 3.41 -10.52 -7.23
C ALA A 28 3.36 -12.04 -7.04
N ALA A 29 3.28 -12.78 -8.15
CA ALA A 29 3.16 -14.24 -8.13
C ALA A 29 4.51 -14.94 -7.89
N ASP A 30 5.61 -14.26 -8.18
CA ASP A 30 6.96 -14.79 -8.08
C ASP A 30 7.94 -13.72 -7.55
N TYR A 31 9.07 -14.20 -7.02
CA TYR A 31 10.10 -13.36 -6.44
C TYR A 31 10.82 -12.49 -7.49
N GLY A 32 10.80 -12.83 -8.78
CA GLY A 32 11.53 -12.12 -9.81
C GLY A 32 13.06 -12.29 -9.77
N PRO A 33 13.80 -11.53 -10.59
CA PRO A 33 15.27 -11.61 -10.68
C PRO A 33 15.94 -11.11 -9.40
N GLU A 34 17.11 -11.61 -9.03
CA GLU A 34 17.89 -11.10 -7.89
C GLU A 34 18.48 -9.69 -8.15
N ALA A 35 17.61 -8.69 -8.27
CA ALA A 35 17.94 -7.29 -8.47
C ALA A 35 17.55 -6.44 -7.26
N LYS A 36 18.20 -5.28 -7.15
CA LYS A 36 17.98 -4.23 -6.14
C LYS A 36 17.85 -2.88 -6.84
N ASP A 37 17.08 -2.86 -7.92
CA ASP A 37 16.82 -1.70 -8.76
C ASP A 37 15.40 -1.81 -9.35
N ALA A 38 15.06 -0.90 -10.27
CA ALA A 38 13.76 -0.82 -10.92
C ALA A 38 13.29 -2.15 -11.56
N THR A 39 14.21 -3.04 -11.97
CA THR A 39 13.84 -4.33 -12.58
C THR A 39 13.13 -5.25 -11.60
N ALA A 40 13.30 -5.05 -10.29
CA ALA A 40 12.63 -5.83 -9.24
C ALA A 40 11.28 -5.21 -8.80
N ASN A 41 10.93 -4.00 -9.25
CA ASN A 41 9.78 -3.25 -8.76
C ASN A 41 8.46 -4.01 -8.89
N ILE A 42 8.21 -4.70 -10.01
CA ILE A 42 6.97 -5.47 -10.21
C ILE A 42 6.81 -6.63 -9.20
N HIS A 43 7.89 -7.02 -8.53
CA HIS A 43 7.94 -8.09 -7.53
C HIS A 43 8.00 -7.59 -6.09
N PHE A 44 7.92 -6.27 -5.85
CA PHE A 44 8.19 -5.67 -4.54
C PHE A 44 7.27 -6.17 -3.42
N ASP A 45 6.06 -6.61 -3.77
CA ASP A 45 5.02 -7.03 -2.85
C ASP A 45 4.80 -8.57 -2.86
N PHE A 46 5.79 -9.31 -3.38
CA PHE A 46 5.77 -10.77 -3.49
C PHE A 46 5.60 -11.46 -2.14
N ARG A 47 6.42 -11.11 -1.14
CA ARG A 47 6.49 -11.87 0.11
C ARG A 47 5.44 -11.41 1.11
N THR A 48 5.28 -10.10 1.28
CA THR A 48 4.30 -9.56 2.22
C THR A 48 3.68 -8.29 1.68
N ILE A 49 2.39 -8.13 1.99
CA ILE A 49 1.64 -6.89 1.79
C ILE A 49 1.09 -6.50 3.17
N SER A 50 1.46 -5.33 3.67
CA SER A 50 1.20 -4.90 5.05
C SER A 50 0.95 -3.40 5.14
N SER A 51 0.73 -2.91 6.37
CA SER A 51 0.78 -1.49 6.72
C SER A 51 -0.11 -0.61 5.83
N ALA A 52 -1.35 -1.03 5.63
CA ALA A 52 -2.29 -0.36 4.74
C ALA A 52 -2.86 0.91 5.38
N GLU A 53 -2.87 2.00 4.61
CA GLU A 53 -3.51 3.28 4.94
C GLU A 53 -4.51 3.61 3.85
N VAL A 54 -5.75 3.94 4.21
CA VAL A 54 -6.86 4.10 3.25
C VAL A 54 -7.52 5.46 3.39
N VAL A 55 -7.63 6.17 2.27
CA VAL A 55 -8.35 7.43 2.17
C VAL A 55 -9.47 7.36 1.13
N LYS A 56 -10.55 8.09 1.39
CA LYS A 56 -11.63 8.30 0.42
C LYS A 56 -11.31 9.56 -0.40
N GLY A 57 -11.32 9.45 -1.72
CA GLY A 57 -11.26 10.58 -2.64
C GLY A 57 -12.56 10.71 -3.46
N GLY A 58 -12.83 11.93 -3.94
CA GLY A 58 -14.00 12.22 -4.77
C GLY A 58 -15.33 12.19 -4.00
N SER A 59 -16.43 12.36 -4.73
CA SER A 59 -17.80 12.37 -4.20
C SER A 59 -18.78 11.76 -5.19
N GLY A 60 -19.92 11.24 -4.70
CA GLY A 60 -20.94 10.65 -5.56
C GLY A 60 -20.38 9.47 -6.37
N GLU A 61 -20.64 9.43 -7.67
CA GLU A 61 -20.20 8.39 -8.59
C GLU A 61 -18.67 8.40 -8.84
N ASP A 62 -18.02 9.54 -8.61
CA ASP A 62 -16.56 9.70 -8.71
C ASP A 62 -15.84 9.23 -7.44
N THR A 63 -16.56 8.79 -6.42
CA THR A 63 -15.98 8.27 -5.17
C THR A 63 -15.04 7.11 -5.48
N ARG A 64 -13.79 7.21 -5.02
CA ARG A 64 -12.82 6.12 -5.05
C ARG A 64 -12.08 6.05 -3.71
N PHE A 65 -11.69 4.85 -3.31
CA PHE A 65 -10.82 4.65 -2.17
C PHE A 65 -9.41 4.40 -2.67
N TYR A 66 -8.43 5.02 -2.03
CA TYR A 66 -7.01 4.88 -2.33
C TYR A 66 -6.33 4.26 -1.14
N MET A 67 -5.50 3.26 -1.37
CA MET A 67 -4.74 2.55 -0.35
C MET A 67 -3.26 2.73 -0.64
N LEU A 68 -2.54 3.25 0.34
CA LEU A 68 -1.10 3.06 0.43
C LEU A 68 -0.84 1.75 1.16
N TYR A 69 0.14 0.99 0.71
CA TYR A 69 0.51 -0.27 1.36
C TYR A 69 2.00 -0.53 1.28
N GLU A 70 2.52 -1.26 2.24
CA GLU A 70 3.88 -1.76 2.24
C GLU A 70 3.96 -3.05 1.44
N GLY A 71 4.85 -3.11 0.46
CA GLY A 71 5.29 -4.34 -0.17
C GLY A 71 6.67 -4.72 0.35
N VAL A 72 6.82 -6.00 0.73
CA VAL A 72 8.11 -6.58 1.07
C VAL A 72 8.43 -7.71 0.11
N ARG A 73 9.66 -7.68 -0.41
CA ARG A 73 10.20 -8.72 -1.28
C ARG A 73 11.16 -9.66 -0.56
N GLY A 74 12.14 -9.13 0.19
CA GLY A 74 13.19 -9.92 0.87
C GLY A 74 12.70 -10.75 2.07
N PRO A 75 13.52 -11.62 2.70
CA PRO A 75 14.95 -11.84 2.50
C PRO A 75 15.21 -12.86 1.39
N ARG A 76 16.16 -12.56 0.53
CA ARG A 76 16.83 -13.58 -0.30
C ARG A 76 17.65 -14.52 0.60
N ALA A 77 18.12 -15.63 0.04
CA ALA A 77 19.02 -16.55 0.74
C ALA A 77 20.23 -15.81 1.35
N GLY A 78 20.43 -15.98 2.66
CA GLY A 78 21.55 -15.40 3.41
C GLY A 78 21.32 -14.02 4.03
N ASP A 79 20.17 -13.38 3.81
CA ASP A 79 19.86 -12.10 4.46
C ASP A 79 19.35 -12.31 5.90
N PRO A 80 19.79 -11.48 6.89
CA PRO A 80 19.41 -11.61 8.30
C PRO A 80 17.97 -11.16 8.60
N GLY A 81 17.26 -10.60 7.61
CA GLY A 81 15.91 -10.05 7.73
C GLY A 81 15.50 -9.38 6.41
N ASP A 82 14.34 -8.73 6.42
CA ASP A 82 13.76 -8.14 5.21
C ASP A 82 14.63 -6.98 4.71
N THR A 83 14.96 -6.97 3.42
CA THR A 83 15.96 -6.05 2.84
C THR A 83 15.42 -5.22 1.68
N GLN A 84 14.15 -5.41 1.30
CA GLN A 84 13.56 -4.79 0.12
C GLN A 84 12.13 -4.38 0.43
N PHE A 85 11.93 -3.07 0.57
CA PHE A 85 10.68 -2.44 0.95
C PHE A 85 10.27 -1.43 -0.12
N GLY A 86 8.97 -1.35 -0.39
CA GLY A 86 8.42 -0.35 -1.28
C GLY A 86 7.05 0.11 -0.82
N LEU A 87 6.74 1.36 -1.15
CA LEU A 87 5.41 1.93 -0.96
C LEU A 87 4.57 1.72 -2.22
N GLY A 88 3.54 0.89 -2.11
CA GLY A 88 2.56 0.67 -3.15
C GLY A 88 1.35 1.60 -3.03
N LEU A 89 0.70 1.84 -4.16
CA LEU A 89 -0.62 2.47 -4.26
C LEU A 89 -1.60 1.48 -4.90
N ALA A 90 -2.81 1.41 -4.37
CA ALA A 90 -3.94 0.71 -4.96
C ALA A 90 -5.19 1.59 -4.90
N ARG A 91 -6.17 1.31 -5.75
CA ARG A 91 -7.45 2.03 -5.82
C ARG A 91 -8.63 1.06 -5.89
N SER A 92 -9.74 1.38 -5.23
CA SER A 92 -11.00 0.68 -5.45
C SER A 92 -11.47 0.88 -6.90
N MET A 93 -12.01 -0.16 -7.52
CA MET A 93 -12.55 -0.07 -8.88
C MET A 93 -13.99 0.46 -8.89
N THR A 94 -14.65 0.47 -7.73
CA THR A 94 -16.02 0.94 -7.53
C THR A 94 -16.08 2.01 -6.43
N THR A 95 -17.29 2.49 -6.13
CA THR A 95 -17.60 3.38 -5.01
C THR A 95 -17.71 2.65 -3.66
N GLU A 96 -17.42 1.34 -3.62
CA GLU A 96 -17.47 0.50 -2.41
C GLU A 96 -16.04 0.18 -1.92
N ILE A 97 -15.77 0.43 -0.64
CA ILE A 97 -14.44 0.17 -0.03
C ILE A 97 -14.09 -1.33 -0.01
N ASP A 98 -15.09 -2.19 0.07
CA ASP A 98 -14.97 -3.65 0.05
C ASP A 98 -15.34 -4.27 -1.31
N GLY A 99 -15.37 -3.43 -2.36
CA GLY A 99 -15.39 -3.82 -3.75
C GLY A 99 -14.04 -4.36 -4.24
N PRO A 100 -13.88 -4.63 -5.55
CA PRO A 100 -12.60 -5.03 -6.13
C PRO A 100 -11.61 -3.85 -6.14
N TRP A 101 -10.31 -4.16 -6.04
CA TRP A 101 -9.22 -3.18 -6.06
C TRP A 101 -8.22 -3.49 -7.17
N GLU A 102 -7.57 -2.45 -7.67
CA GLU A 102 -6.46 -2.55 -8.62
C GLU A 102 -5.20 -1.88 -8.05
N LYS A 103 -4.03 -2.48 -8.32
CA LYS A 103 -2.73 -1.90 -7.99
C LYS A 103 -2.35 -0.86 -9.04
N PHE A 104 -1.71 0.22 -8.63
CA PHE A 104 -1.16 1.20 -9.57
C PHE A 104 -0.01 0.56 -10.38
N PRO A 105 -0.02 0.63 -11.73
CA PRO A 105 1.01 -0.02 -12.56
C PRO A 105 2.43 0.48 -12.30
N GLY A 106 2.57 1.72 -11.81
CA GLY A 106 3.86 2.34 -11.48
C GLY A 106 4.35 2.07 -10.06
N ASN A 107 3.84 1.04 -9.37
CA ASN A 107 4.35 0.67 -8.06
C ASN A 107 5.78 0.11 -8.13
N PRO A 108 6.63 0.36 -7.11
CA PRO A 108 6.42 1.25 -5.96
C PRO A 108 6.49 2.73 -6.36
N ILE A 109 5.77 3.60 -5.64
CA ILE A 109 5.45 4.96 -6.11
C ILE A 109 6.46 6.06 -5.74
N LEU A 110 7.50 5.75 -4.95
CA LEU A 110 8.44 6.76 -4.45
C LEU A 110 9.88 6.53 -4.91
N VAL A 111 10.42 5.34 -4.67
CA VAL A 111 11.77 4.96 -5.05
C VAL A 111 11.75 3.51 -5.53
N ASP A 112 12.65 3.21 -6.48
CA ASP A 112 12.91 1.83 -6.89
C ASP A 112 13.42 1.00 -5.72
N LEU A 113 13.27 -0.32 -5.82
CA LEU A 113 13.89 -1.24 -4.87
C LEU A 113 15.41 -1.03 -4.80
N PRO A 114 16.05 -1.30 -3.65
CA PRO A 114 15.53 -2.02 -2.48
C PRO A 114 14.72 -1.15 -1.51
N GLY A 115 14.67 0.17 -1.71
CA GLY A 115 14.13 1.08 -0.71
C GLY A 115 14.87 0.99 0.64
N ASN A 116 14.26 1.55 1.68
CA ASN A 116 14.77 1.54 3.05
C ASN A 116 13.77 0.89 4.00
N ILE A 117 14.24 0.43 5.16
CA ILE A 117 13.34 -0.08 6.21
C ILE A 117 12.33 1.02 6.59
N GLY A 118 11.06 0.64 6.63
CA GLY A 118 9.94 1.56 6.91
C GLY A 118 9.42 2.33 5.69
N LEU A 119 10.07 2.21 4.52
CA LEU A 119 9.52 2.71 3.25
C LEU A 119 8.38 1.79 2.80
N GLY A 120 7.17 2.09 3.27
CA GLY A 120 5.98 1.29 3.02
C GLY A 120 4.92 1.49 4.10
N HIS A 121 5.36 1.70 5.35
CA HIS A 121 4.51 2.13 6.45
C HIS A 121 4.19 3.62 6.32
N ALA A 122 3.22 3.93 5.45
CA ALA A 122 2.80 5.29 5.16
C ALA A 122 1.60 5.69 6.02
N ASP A 123 1.56 6.95 6.42
CA ASP A 123 0.37 7.59 6.98
C ASP A 123 -0.05 8.76 6.08
N LEU A 124 -1.35 8.96 5.93
CA LEU A 124 -1.94 10.09 5.23
C LEU A 124 -2.63 10.99 6.23
N VAL A 125 -2.34 12.29 6.15
CA VAL A 125 -2.99 13.29 7.00
C VAL A 125 -3.48 14.44 6.12
N GLU A 126 -4.77 14.74 6.21
CA GLU A 126 -5.33 15.94 5.60
C GLU A 126 -5.25 17.11 6.60
N LEU A 127 -4.56 18.18 6.20
CA LEU A 127 -4.44 19.42 6.97
C LEU A 127 -4.74 20.59 6.04
N GLU A 128 -5.79 21.36 6.37
CA GLU A 128 -6.19 22.56 5.62
C GLU A 128 -6.42 22.30 4.13
N GLY A 129 -7.02 21.15 3.80
CA GLY A 129 -7.29 20.73 2.41
C GLY A 129 -6.08 20.20 1.64
N GLN A 130 -4.90 20.10 2.28
CA GLN A 130 -3.72 19.47 1.72
C GLN A 130 -3.49 18.10 2.35
N ILE A 131 -3.35 17.07 1.51
CA ILE A 131 -2.97 15.72 1.95
C ILE A 131 -1.44 15.63 2.05
N TYR A 132 -0.96 15.23 3.22
CA TYR A 132 0.45 14.94 3.49
C TYR A 132 0.66 13.45 3.67
N LEU A 133 1.71 12.94 3.03
CA LEU A 133 2.21 11.59 3.17
C LEU A 133 3.41 11.58 4.12
N TYR A 134 3.37 10.74 5.14
CA TYR A 134 4.47 10.49 6.05
C TYR A 134 5.04 9.09 5.86
N THR A 135 6.34 8.96 5.57
CA THR A 135 7.01 7.66 5.38
C THR A 135 8.53 7.77 5.55
N SER A 136 9.25 6.65 5.62
CA SER A 136 10.71 6.60 5.84
C SER A 136 11.49 6.61 4.51
N LEU A 137 11.59 7.77 3.83
CA LEU A 137 12.33 7.85 2.56
C LEU A 137 13.84 7.65 2.74
N ASP A 138 14.43 8.30 3.75
CA ASP A 138 15.87 8.30 4.00
C ASP A 138 16.33 7.14 4.92
N GLY A 139 15.39 6.47 5.59
CA GLY A 139 15.68 5.40 6.55
C GLY A 139 16.01 5.89 7.97
N GLU A 140 16.04 7.20 8.21
CA GLU A 140 16.40 7.80 9.50
C GLU A 140 15.23 8.54 10.14
N THR A 141 14.47 9.30 9.36
CA THR A 141 13.34 10.10 9.84
C THR A 141 12.09 9.90 9.00
N ARG A 142 10.91 10.11 9.60
CA ARG A 142 9.67 10.15 8.80
C ARG A 142 9.63 11.45 8.01
N SER A 143 9.87 11.30 6.71
CA SER A 143 9.72 12.37 5.72
C SER A 143 8.26 12.81 5.63
N ARG A 144 8.06 14.11 5.40
CA ARG A 144 6.75 14.72 5.14
C ARG A 144 6.68 15.16 3.68
N LEU A 145 5.84 14.50 2.90
CA LEU A 145 5.65 14.74 1.48
C LEU A 145 4.28 15.35 1.23
N ARG A 146 4.20 16.30 0.31
CA ARG A 146 2.93 16.90 -0.13
C ARG A 146 2.40 16.10 -1.32
N LEU A 147 1.20 15.56 -1.23
CA LEU A 147 0.55 14.94 -2.39
C LEU A 147 -0.08 16.02 -3.27
N VAL A 148 0.37 16.11 -4.52
CA VAL A 148 -0.06 17.11 -5.48
C VAL A 148 -0.61 16.39 -6.70
N TRP A 149 -1.86 16.68 -7.06
CA TRP A 149 -2.45 16.22 -8.31
C TRP A 149 -1.67 16.82 -9.48
N LYS A 150 -1.32 15.99 -10.46
CA LYS A 150 -0.75 16.44 -11.72
C LYS A 150 -1.88 16.47 -12.75
N ASP A 151 -2.04 17.62 -13.40
CA ASP A 151 -2.95 17.82 -14.53
C ASP A 151 -2.42 17.13 -15.80
#